data_AF-A0A5N4AA39-F1
#
_entry.id   AF-A0A5N4AA39-F1
#
_cell.length_a   1.000
_cell.length_b   1.000
_cell.length_c   1.000
_cell.angle_alpha   90.00
_cell.angle_beta   90.00
_cell.angle_gamma   90.00
#
_symmetry.space_group_name_H-M   'P 1'
#
loop_
_entity.id
_entity.type
_entity.pdbx_description
1 polymer ?
#
loop_
_entity_poly.entity_id
_entity_poly.type
_entity_poly.pdbx_seq_one_letter_code
_entity_poly.pdbx_strand_id
1 'polypeptide(L)'
;MPDFERVKKSRNEDDDVEVQASRVLRVMNNAIAKLKIATCLPAFISDDSLLLRKYLRNDEVDFIQVTCEQYISPLGQQARMTKKNSVAHPRMALALDMIWNNMELRNLALENHGDLADPTALPLIDSIHSLTQLTETKLGQTAKEERLSRKQLRTAWYENAEMQKQLSELTTKIERQGDEGESKIVQSMQLVRSYQNKILSHIQTVKRTIKERVENSEKTMYGESTASLVRQANLSSDAKTVTNQYEAVLSQHLNVEKKLRAKRLKVETQLANWLSKYDADMGERQAEFEHLDDIYNRQKESMDLLRVMVAEQQAEYEALWTERLEEGLANLRVNRAARIIQRCWRKYRAKKLAAKRGKSDKKKKKKKGK
;
A
#
# COMPACT_ATOMS: atom_id res chain seq x y z
N MET A 1 102.45 62.07 0.55
CA MET A 1 101.72 63.23 1.07
C MET A 1 100.89 63.92 -0.02
N PRO A 2 99.74 63.38 -0.46
CA PRO A 2 98.73 64.21 -1.13
C PRO A 2 97.32 64.13 -0.50
N ASP A 3 97.00 63.09 0.28
CA ASP A 3 95.62 62.88 0.80
C ASP A 3 95.18 63.94 1.82
N PHE A 4 96.09 64.44 2.65
CA PHE A 4 95.75 65.48 3.64
C PHE A 4 95.24 66.78 3.00
N GLU A 5 95.69 67.11 1.79
CA GLU A 5 95.20 68.26 1.04
C GLU A 5 93.84 67.96 0.39
N ARG A 6 93.61 66.74 -0.11
CA ARG A 6 92.29 66.32 -0.61
C ARG A 6 91.23 66.29 0.49
N VAL A 7 91.54 65.74 1.65
CA VAL A 7 90.61 65.66 2.79
C VAL A 7 90.33 67.04 3.38
N LYS A 8 91.34 67.94 3.46
CA LYS A 8 91.10 69.34 3.81
C LYS A 8 90.24 70.03 2.75
N LYS A 9 90.51 69.82 1.46
CA LYS A 9 89.76 70.47 0.38
C LYS A 9 88.30 70.02 0.33
N SER A 10 88.01 68.72 0.41
CA SER A 10 86.63 68.24 0.44
C SER A 10 85.88 68.73 1.69
N ARG A 11 86.56 68.76 2.84
CA ARG A 11 85.97 69.27 4.08
C ARG A 11 85.66 70.76 4.00
N ASN A 12 86.58 71.58 3.48
CA ASN A 12 86.31 72.99 3.21
C ASN A 12 85.16 73.18 2.20
N GLU A 13 85.05 72.31 1.18
CA GLU A 13 83.95 72.35 0.20
C GLU A 13 82.59 71.97 0.82
N ASP A 14 82.55 70.98 1.72
CA ASP A 14 81.36 70.62 2.51
C ASP A 14 80.99 71.73 3.51
N ASP A 15 81.98 72.26 4.26
CA ASP A 15 81.81 73.36 5.23
C ASP A 15 81.29 74.66 4.54
N ASP A 16 81.82 75.01 3.35
CA ASP A 16 81.33 76.14 2.55
C ASP A 16 79.87 75.91 2.09
N VAL A 17 79.52 74.69 1.68
CA VAL A 17 78.13 74.35 1.29
C VAL A 17 77.18 74.45 2.48
N GLU A 18 77.56 74.01 3.67
CA GLU A 18 76.76 74.16 4.90
C GLU A 18 76.55 75.64 5.27
N VAL A 19 77.58 76.48 5.13
CA VAL A 19 77.48 77.93 5.34
C VAL A 19 76.56 78.60 4.30
N GLN A 20 76.60 78.17 3.03
CA GLN A 20 75.70 78.71 2.01
C GLN A 20 74.26 78.20 2.19
N ALA A 21 74.05 76.94 2.56
CA ALA A 21 72.74 76.39 2.93
C ALA A 21 72.13 77.17 4.10
N SER A 22 72.91 77.39 5.16
CA SER A 22 72.52 78.21 6.32
C SER A 22 72.13 79.63 5.93
N ARG A 23 72.82 80.25 4.96
CA ARG A 23 72.46 81.57 4.40
C ARG A 23 71.14 81.52 3.64
N VAL A 24 70.92 80.53 2.78
CA VAL A 24 69.67 80.37 2.02
C VAL A 24 68.48 80.18 2.96
N LEU A 25 68.58 79.28 3.94
CA LEU A 25 67.53 79.06 4.94
C LEU A 25 67.28 80.32 5.79
N ARG A 26 68.33 81.05 6.17
CA ARG A 26 68.17 82.35 6.87
C ARG A 26 67.46 83.40 6.01
N VAL A 27 67.68 83.42 4.69
CA VAL A 27 66.94 84.30 3.77
C VAL A 27 65.48 83.88 3.65
N MET A 28 65.19 82.58 3.51
CA MET A 28 63.82 82.07 3.39
C MET A 28 63.02 82.29 4.69
N ASN A 29 63.62 82.02 5.85
CA ASN A 29 62.98 82.28 7.16
C ASN A 29 62.74 83.79 7.40
N ASN A 30 63.64 84.67 6.97
CA ASN A 30 63.43 86.12 7.02
C ASN A 30 62.32 86.56 6.04
N ALA A 31 62.23 85.95 4.85
CA ALA A 31 61.13 86.18 3.92
C ALA A 31 59.78 85.72 4.49
N ILE A 32 59.70 84.54 5.13
CA ILE A 32 58.49 84.07 5.84
C ILE A 32 58.10 85.06 6.94
N ALA A 33 59.04 85.50 7.77
CA ALA A 33 58.77 86.47 8.83
C ALA A 33 58.25 87.80 8.27
N LYS A 34 58.86 88.33 7.20
CA LYS A 34 58.39 89.56 6.53
C LYS A 34 57.02 89.39 5.87
N LEU A 35 56.73 88.21 5.32
CA LEU A 35 55.42 87.89 4.74
C LEU A 35 54.34 87.84 5.82
N LYS A 36 54.59 87.20 6.98
CA LYS A 36 53.64 87.21 8.11
C LYS A 36 53.22 88.63 8.53
N ILE A 37 54.16 89.58 8.56
CA ILE A 37 53.84 90.98 8.85
C ILE A 37 53.07 91.65 7.71
N ALA A 38 53.46 91.40 6.46
CA ALA A 38 52.75 91.92 5.30
C ALA A 38 51.32 91.37 5.16
N THR A 39 51.03 90.18 5.67
CA THR A 39 49.67 89.59 5.69
C THR A 39 48.83 90.04 6.88
N CYS A 40 49.44 90.54 7.96
CA CYS A 40 48.74 91.16 9.09
C CYS A 40 48.40 92.64 8.86
N LEU A 41 48.95 93.28 7.81
CA LEU A 41 48.66 94.67 7.44
C LEU A 41 47.16 95.02 7.46
N PRO A 42 46.23 94.23 6.86
CA PRO A 42 44.81 94.58 6.84
C PRO A 42 44.22 94.70 8.25
N ALA A 43 44.57 93.79 9.16
CA ALA A 43 44.08 93.83 10.54
C ALA A 43 44.69 94.97 11.38
N PHE A 44 45.88 95.47 11.03
CA PHE A 44 46.45 96.66 11.67
C PHE A 44 45.80 97.98 11.21
N ILE A 45 45.18 98.01 10.03
CA ILE A 45 44.50 99.17 9.45
C ILE A 45 42.99 99.17 9.81
N SER A 46 42.40 97.99 10.02
CA SER A 46 41.04 97.83 10.53
C SER A 46 40.84 98.48 11.91
N ASP A 47 39.58 98.77 12.24
CA ASP A 47 39.14 99.41 13.49
C ASP A 47 39.94 100.69 13.83
N ASP A 48 39.78 101.74 13.01
CA ASP A 48 40.35 103.10 13.19
C ASP A 48 41.86 103.14 13.50
N SER A 49 42.61 102.17 12.97
CA SER A 49 44.04 101.95 13.25
C SER A 49 44.37 101.86 14.75
N LEU A 50 43.42 101.43 15.60
CA LEU A 50 43.57 101.42 17.07
C LEU A 50 44.77 100.59 17.54
N LEU A 51 45.10 99.50 16.85
CA LEU A 51 46.28 98.70 17.12
C LEU A 51 47.59 99.45 16.81
N LEU A 52 47.64 100.23 15.72
CA LEU A 52 48.80 101.05 15.39
C LEU A 52 48.93 102.24 16.36
N ARG A 53 47.83 102.92 16.71
CA ARG A 53 47.79 104.05 17.67
C ARG A 53 48.22 103.69 19.09
N LYS A 54 48.26 102.39 19.43
CA LYS A 54 48.76 101.89 20.71
C LYS A 54 50.30 101.79 20.77
N TYR A 55 50.99 101.69 19.63
CA TYR A 55 52.42 101.38 19.56
C TYR A 55 53.26 102.31 18.66
N LEU A 56 52.63 103.23 17.93
CA LEU A 56 53.26 104.23 17.04
C LEU A 56 52.70 105.62 17.35
N ARG A 57 53.43 106.68 17.00
CA ARG A 57 52.95 108.07 17.15
C ARG A 57 51.90 108.39 16.09
N ASN A 58 50.98 109.32 16.39
CA ASN A 58 49.86 109.62 15.49
C ASN A 58 50.30 110.01 14.08
N ASP A 59 51.39 110.77 13.94
CA ASP A 59 52.02 111.14 12.67
C ASP A 59 52.61 109.94 11.90
N GLU A 60 53.03 108.89 12.60
CA GLU A 60 53.49 107.62 12.01
C GLU A 60 52.31 106.73 11.60
N VAL A 61 51.22 106.72 12.39
CA VAL A 61 49.99 106.00 12.07
C VAL A 61 49.28 106.61 10.88
N ASP A 62 49.06 107.93 10.88
CA ASP A 62 48.37 108.62 9.78
C ASP A 62 49.17 108.45 8.47
N PHE A 63 50.51 108.42 8.52
CA PHE A 63 51.35 108.09 7.36
C PHE A 63 51.13 106.65 6.84
N ILE A 64 51.07 105.66 7.73
CA ILE A 64 50.81 104.26 7.37
C ILE A 64 49.39 104.11 6.80
N GLN A 65 48.38 104.64 7.49
CA GLN A 65 46.98 104.58 7.09
C GLN A 65 46.75 105.23 5.72
N VAL A 66 47.16 106.49 5.53
CA VAL A 66 47.03 107.19 4.23
C VAL A 66 47.81 106.48 3.12
N THR A 67 48.98 105.89 3.42
CA THR A 67 49.74 105.10 2.45
C THR A 67 49.00 103.82 2.05
N CYS A 68 48.34 103.14 2.98
CA CYS A 68 47.62 101.90 2.72
C CYS A 68 46.25 102.14 2.06
N GLU A 69 45.51 103.18 2.45
CA GLU A 69 44.26 103.61 1.79
C GLU A 69 44.48 103.97 0.32
N GLN A 70 45.61 104.62 -0.01
CA GLN A 70 46.05 104.86 -1.40
C GLN A 70 46.30 103.57 -2.19
N TYR A 71 46.57 102.44 -1.51
CA TYR A 71 46.78 101.13 -2.14
C TYR A 71 45.54 100.25 -2.21
N ILE A 72 44.55 100.49 -1.35
CA ILE A 72 43.25 99.81 -1.35
C ILE A 72 42.30 100.46 -2.37
N SER A 73 42.33 101.80 -2.47
CA SER A 73 41.46 102.60 -3.34
C SER A 73 41.59 102.26 -4.83
N PRO A 74 40.48 102.26 -5.62
CA PRO A 74 40.48 101.81 -7.02
C PRO A 74 41.36 102.66 -7.96
N LEU A 75 41.55 103.95 -7.68
CA LEU A 75 42.49 104.79 -8.45
C LEU A 75 43.95 104.31 -8.30
N GLY A 76 44.34 103.79 -7.12
CA GLY A 76 45.68 103.23 -6.89
C GLY A 76 45.93 101.95 -7.70
N GLN A 77 44.87 101.18 -7.97
CA GLN A 77 44.97 99.96 -8.77
C GLN A 77 45.25 100.25 -10.25
N GLN A 78 44.67 101.32 -10.81
CA GLN A 78 44.96 101.76 -12.19
C GLN A 78 46.42 102.20 -12.38
N ALA A 79 47.03 102.81 -11.36
CA ALA A 79 48.44 103.20 -11.39
C ALA A 79 49.43 102.02 -11.38
N ARG A 80 49.03 100.84 -10.86
CA ARG A 80 49.87 99.63 -10.81
C ARG A 80 50.15 99.04 -12.20
N MET A 81 49.21 99.13 -13.15
CA MET A 81 49.33 98.50 -14.47
C MET A 81 50.27 99.22 -15.46
N THR A 82 50.59 100.49 -15.22
CA THR A 82 51.26 101.34 -16.23
C THR A 82 52.76 101.54 -16.01
N LYS A 83 53.32 101.18 -14.85
CA LYS A 83 54.76 101.34 -14.55
C LYS A 83 55.48 100.00 -14.45
N LYS A 84 56.06 99.58 -15.59
CA LYS A 84 57.10 98.54 -15.65
C LYS A 84 58.38 99.01 -14.94
N ASN A 85 58.41 98.90 -13.61
CA ASN A 85 59.64 98.80 -12.81
C ASN A 85 59.30 98.22 -11.43
N SER A 86 59.79 97.01 -11.16
CA SER A 86 59.51 96.24 -9.94
C SER A 86 60.36 96.73 -8.76
N VAL A 87 60.19 97.99 -8.37
CA VAL A 87 60.71 98.53 -7.11
C VAL A 87 59.52 98.63 -6.14
N ALA A 88 59.63 98.01 -4.97
CA ALA A 88 58.62 98.14 -3.92
C ALA A 88 58.39 99.63 -3.64
N HIS A 89 57.14 100.09 -3.74
CA HIS A 89 56.87 101.53 -3.76
C HIS A 89 57.39 102.19 -2.48
N PRO A 90 58.27 103.22 -2.55
CA PRO A 90 59.06 103.65 -1.40
C PRO A 90 58.26 103.95 -0.14
N ARG A 91 57.05 104.53 -0.25
CA ARG A 91 56.17 104.77 0.90
C ARG A 91 55.64 103.49 1.56
N MET A 92 55.27 102.47 0.77
CA MET A 92 54.78 101.19 1.30
C MET A 92 55.94 100.35 1.86
N ALA A 93 57.13 100.43 1.26
CA ALA A 93 58.34 99.86 1.84
C ALA A 93 58.67 100.51 3.19
N LEU A 94 58.65 101.85 3.27
CA LEU A 94 58.84 102.59 4.53
C LEU A 94 57.76 102.27 5.58
N ALA A 95 56.48 102.18 5.19
CA ALA A 95 55.41 101.79 6.11
C ALA A 95 55.62 100.37 6.68
N LEU A 96 55.99 99.40 5.84
CA LEU A 96 56.36 98.05 6.28
C LEU A 96 57.62 98.02 7.15
N ASP A 97 58.65 98.81 6.82
CA ASP A 97 59.87 98.91 7.63
C ASP A 97 59.61 99.62 8.98
N MET A 98 58.68 100.59 9.06
CA MET A 98 58.26 101.20 10.33
C MET A 98 57.57 100.17 11.24
N ILE A 99 56.70 99.31 10.69
CA ILE A 99 56.08 98.20 11.43
C ILE A 99 57.11 97.13 11.81
N TRP A 100 58.04 96.79 10.91
CA TRP A 100 59.07 95.76 11.12
C TRP A 100 60.14 96.15 12.16
N ASN A 101 60.49 97.43 12.24
CA ASN A 101 61.47 97.95 13.20
C ASN A 101 60.86 98.21 14.59
N ASN A 102 59.55 98.39 14.69
CA ASN A 102 58.83 98.43 15.97
C ASN A 102 58.79 97.01 16.59
N MET A 103 59.45 96.82 17.74
CA MET A 103 59.64 95.48 18.31
C MET A 103 58.32 94.85 18.78
N GLU A 104 57.42 95.65 19.36
CA GLU A 104 56.13 95.19 19.89
C GLU A 104 55.21 94.75 18.74
N LEU A 105 55.07 95.58 17.70
CA LEU A 105 54.27 95.25 16.52
C LEU A 105 54.85 94.05 15.76
N ARG A 106 56.19 93.93 15.67
CA ARG A 106 56.84 92.78 15.04
C ARG A 106 56.54 91.48 15.78
N ASN A 107 56.63 91.48 17.11
CA ASN A 107 56.39 90.26 17.89
C ASN A 107 54.90 89.87 17.83
N LEU A 108 53.99 90.85 17.98
CA LEU A 108 52.54 90.67 17.82
C LEU A 108 52.18 90.06 16.45
N ALA A 109 52.81 90.53 15.37
CA ALA A 109 52.60 90.06 14.00
C ALA A 109 53.20 88.67 13.69
N LEU A 110 54.10 88.15 14.54
CA LEU A 110 54.76 86.85 14.35
C LEU A 110 54.15 85.77 15.25
N GLU A 111 53.81 86.12 16.49
CA GLU A 111 53.18 85.22 17.46
C GLU A 111 51.71 84.98 17.07
N ASN A 112 50.89 86.03 17.05
CA ASN A 112 49.44 85.94 16.80
C ASN A 112 49.06 85.95 15.30
N HIS A 113 50.02 85.61 14.43
CA HIS A 113 49.86 85.66 12.97
C HIS A 113 48.69 84.83 12.41
N GLY A 114 48.21 83.82 13.13
CA GLY A 114 47.05 83.01 12.73
C GLY A 114 45.72 83.75 12.84
N ASP A 115 45.61 84.71 13.76
CA ASP A 115 44.37 85.45 14.05
C ASP A 115 44.32 86.82 13.36
N LEU A 116 45.49 87.41 13.05
CA LEU A 116 45.64 88.74 12.46
C LEU A 116 45.90 88.74 10.94
N ALA A 117 46.27 87.60 10.33
CA ALA A 117 46.56 87.54 8.90
C ALA A 117 45.30 87.42 8.02
N ASP A 118 45.36 87.99 6.82
CA ASP A 118 44.37 87.75 5.76
C ASP A 118 44.23 86.23 5.46
N PRO A 119 43.04 85.62 5.64
CA PRO A 119 42.83 84.20 5.38
C PRO A 119 43.16 83.75 3.95
N THR A 120 43.13 84.66 2.97
CA THR A 120 43.50 84.35 1.57
C THR A 120 45.01 84.22 1.38
N ALA A 121 45.81 84.74 2.30
CA ALA A 121 47.27 84.73 2.22
C ALA A 121 47.95 83.64 3.06
N LEU A 122 47.24 83.02 4.01
CA LEU A 122 47.74 81.88 4.78
C LEU A 122 48.26 80.71 3.90
N PRO A 123 47.56 80.26 2.83
CA PRO A 123 48.06 79.17 1.99
C PRO A 123 49.37 79.48 1.26
N LEU A 124 49.68 80.77 1.04
CA LEU A 124 50.96 81.20 0.46
C LEU A 124 52.10 81.07 1.50
N ILE A 125 51.83 81.41 2.77
CA ILE A 125 52.78 81.21 3.86
C ILE A 125 53.06 79.72 4.05
N ASP A 126 52.02 78.88 4.09
CA ASP A 126 52.15 77.43 4.19
C ASP A 126 52.94 76.84 3.01
N SER A 127 52.65 77.29 1.78
CA SER A 127 53.39 76.88 0.58
C SER A 127 54.88 77.25 0.66
N ILE A 128 55.22 78.42 1.19
CA ILE A 128 56.61 78.87 1.35
C ILE A 128 57.28 78.14 2.54
N HIS A 129 56.53 77.79 3.58
CA HIS A 129 57.02 76.96 4.68
C HIS A 129 57.33 75.52 4.21
N SER A 130 56.44 74.91 3.44
CA SER A 130 56.66 73.61 2.77
C SER A 130 57.83 73.67 1.79
N LEU A 131 57.97 74.76 1.04
CA LEU A 131 59.13 74.97 0.16
C LEU A 131 60.43 75.11 0.96
N THR A 132 60.39 75.72 2.15
CA THR A 132 61.57 75.89 3.02
C THR A 132 61.99 74.56 3.65
N GLN A 133 61.04 73.72 4.07
CA GLN A 133 61.31 72.34 4.49
C GLN A 133 61.85 71.49 3.33
N LEU A 134 61.37 71.71 2.11
CA LEU A 134 61.88 71.04 0.91
C LEU A 134 63.30 71.51 0.54
N THR A 135 63.63 72.80 0.68
CA THR A 135 65.00 73.30 0.46
C THR A 135 65.94 72.87 1.58
N GLU A 136 65.52 72.87 2.84
CA GLU A 136 66.27 72.33 3.98
C GLU A 136 66.64 70.86 3.79
N THR A 137 65.64 70.01 3.51
CA THR A 137 65.86 68.58 3.25
C THR A 137 66.64 68.31 1.95
N LYS A 138 66.69 69.25 1.00
CA LYS A 138 67.52 69.13 -0.22
C LYS A 138 68.93 69.68 -0.07
N LEU A 139 69.14 70.70 0.75
CA LEU A 139 70.46 71.25 1.07
C LEU A 139 71.23 70.35 2.04
N GLY A 140 70.53 69.68 2.96
CA GLY A 140 71.09 68.67 3.87
C GLY A 140 71.28 67.27 3.26
N GLN A 141 71.05 67.06 1.96
CA GLN A 141 71.25 65.77 1.29
C GLN A 141 72.55 65.76 0.50
N THR A 142 73.51 64.90 0.85
CA THR A 142 74.72 64.75 0.04
C THR A 142 74.41 64.08 -1.30
N ALA A 143 75.22 64.37 -2.32
CA ALA A 143 75.12 63.73 -3.64
C ALA A 143 75.37 62.20 -3.62
N LYS A 144 75.84 61.64 -2.51
CA LYS A 144 75.95 60.18 -2.30
C LYS A 144 74.63 59.60 -1.80
N GLU A 145 74.02 60.21 -0.80
CA GLU A 145 72.74 59.79 -0.22
C GLU A 145 71.60 59.94 -1.23
N GLU A 146 71.58 61.03 -2.00
CA GLU A 146 70.56 61.18 -3.04
C GLU A 146 70.67 60.08 -4.12
N ARG A 147 71.89 59.67 -4.48
CA ARG A 147 72.13 58.54 -5.40
C ARG A 147 71.73 57.19 -4.79
N LEU A 148 71.86 57.01 -3.49
CA LEU A 148 71.41 55.81 -2.78
C LEU A 148 69.88 55.75 -2.69
N SER A 149 69.25 56.85 -2.25
CA SER A 149 67.80 57.01 -2.19
C SER A 149 67.14 56.81 -3.57
N ARG A 150 67.71 57.41 -4.64
CA ARG A 150 67.24 57.18 -6.03
C ARG A 150 67.40 55.73 -6.50
N LYS A 151 68.33 54.94 -5.95
CA LYS A 151 68.43 53.48 -6.22
C LYS A 151 67.37 52.70 -5.45
N GLN A 152 67.21 52.96 -4.15
CA GLN A 152 66.22 52.32 -3.29
C GLN A 152 64.78 52.59 -3.79
N LEU A 153 64.49 53.81 -4.22
CA LEU A 153 63.21 54.16 -4.82
C LEU A 153 62.94 53.39 -6.13
N ARG A 154 63.98 53.10 -6.92
CA ARG A 154 63.86 52.28 -8.14
C ARG A 154 63.62 50.81 -7.83
N THR A 155 64.34 50.21 -6.87
CA THR A 155 64.09 48.81 -6.48
C THR A 155 62.69 48.66 -5.90
N ALA A 156 62.29 49.53 -4.97
CA ALA A 156 60.94 49.56 -4.42
C ALA A 156 59.85 49.79 -5.49
N TRP A 157 60.13 50.55 -6.55
CA TRP A 157 59.19 50.72 -7.67
C TRP A 157 59.02 49.43 -8.49
N TYR A 158 60.11 48.74 -8.84
CA TYR A 158 60.04 47.45 -9.54
C TYR A 158 59.40 46.35 -8.67
N GLU A 159 59.74 46.30 -7.38
CA GLU A 159 59.16 45.38 -6.40
C GLU A 159 57.65 45.62 -6.23
N ASN A 160 57.21 46.88 -6.15
CA ASN A 160 55.78 47.24 -6.10
C ASN A 160 55.06 46.89 -7.41
N ALA A 161 55.68 47.13 -8.57
CA ALA A 161 55.08 46.76 -9.86
C ALA A 161 54.88 45.24 -10.00
N GLU A 162 55.87 44.44 -9.57
CA GLU A 162 55.75 42.97 -9.56
C GLU A 162 54.75 42.49 -8.50
N MET A 163 54.70 43.09 -7.30
CA MET A 163 53.67 42.80 -6.30
C MET A 163 52.25 43.16 -6.80
N GLN A 164 52.07 44.27 -7.52
CA GLN A 164 50.79 44.62 -8.14
C GLN A 164 50.36 43.60 -9.20
N LYS A 165 51.31 43.13 -10.01
CA LYS A 165 51.06 42.04 -10.96
C LYS A 165 50.65 40.75 -10.24
N GLN A 166 51.41 40.32 -9.22
CA GLN A 166 51.11 39.13 -8.42
C GLN A 166 49.75 39.24 -7.68
N LEU A 167 49.40 40.41 -7.16
CA LEU A 167 48.08 40.68 -6.59
C LEU A 167 46.99 40.52 -7.65
N SER A 168 47.13 41.11 -8.85
CA SER A 168 46.14 40.95 -9.93
C SER A 168 45.98 39.48 -10.37
N GLU A 169 47.08 38.72 -10.41
CA GLU A 169 47.07 37.29 -10.70
C GLU A 169 46.45 36.43 -9.59
N LEU A 170 46.49 36.89 -8.33
CA LEU A 170 45.85 36.20 -7.20
C LEU A 170 44.37 36.56 -7.10
N THR A 171 43.99 37.83 -7.27
CA THR A 171 42.59 38.28 -7.32
C THR A 171 41.82 37.53 -8.40
N THR A 172 42.34 37.48 -9.63
CA THR A 172 41.69 36.75 -10.74
C THR A 172 41.62 35.23 -10.52
N LYS A 173 42.55 34.63 -9.76
CA LYS A 173 42.47 33.21 -9.33
C LYS A 173 41.39 33.03 -8.26
N ILE A 174 41.24 33.96 -7.33
CA ILE A 174 40.21 33.94 -6.27
C ILE A 174 38.82 34.14 -6.88
N GLU A 175 38.64 35.14 -7.74
CA GLU A 175 37.39 35.39 -8.48
C GLU A 175 36.95 34.14 -9.25
N ARG A 176 37.85 33.55 -10.05
CA ARG A 176 37.58 32.32 -10.78
C ARG A 176 37.22 31.13 -9.87
N GLN A 177 37.89 30.98 -8.71
CA GLN A 177 37.54 29.93 -7.75
C GLN A 177 36.19 30.19 -7.08
N GLY A 178 35.80 31.46 -6.91
CA GLY A 178 34.45 31.88 -6.53
C GLY A 178 33.42 31.45 -7.56
N ASP A 179 33.56 31.87 -8.82
CA ASP A 179 32.66 31.52 -9.93
C ASP A 179 32.52 30.00 -10.11
N GLU A 180 33.64 29.28 -10.10
CA GLU A 180 33.64 27.82 -10.20
C GLU A 180 33.04 27.14 -8.97
N GLY A 181 33.08 27.77 -7.80
CA GLY A 181 32.42 27.31 -6.57
C GLY A 181 30.92 27.55 -6.59
N GLU A 182 30.49 28.78 -6.89
CA GLU A 182 29.08 29.16 -6.98
C GLU A 182 28.36 28.35 -8.07
N SER A 183 28.99 28.17 -9.25
CA SER A 183 28.43 27.32 -10.31
C SER A 183 28.18 25.88 -9.84
N LYS A 184 29.11 25.28 -9.07
CA LYS A 184 28.94 23.93 -8.49
C LYS A 184 27.83 23.90 -7.43
N ILE A 185 27.69 24.96 -6.62
CA ILE A 185 26.60 25.11 -5.64
C ILE A 185 25.24 25.22 -6.35
N VAL A 186 25.12 26.07 -7.37
CA VAL A 186 23.91 26.26 -8.16
C VAL A 186 23.48 24.95 -8.85
N GLN A 187 24.41 24.24 -9.48
CA GLN A 187 24.14 22.92 -10.08
C GLN A 187 23.66 21.90 -9.04
N SER A 188 24.31 21.85 -7.88
CA SER A 188 23.92 20.96 -6.77
C SER A 188 22.53 21.30 -6.23
N MET A 189 22.21 22.59 -6.10
CA MET A 189 20.91 23.08 -5.61
C MET A 189 19.78 22.85 -6.62
N GLN A 190 20.05 22.96 -7.93
CA GLN A 190 19.13 22.52 -8.99
C GLN A 190 18.88 21.01 -8.93
N LEU A 191 19.92 20.20 -8.74
CA LEU A 191 19.81 18.75 -8.64
C LEU A 191 18.96 18.34 -7.42
N VAL A 192 19.21 18.92 -6.24
CA VAL A 192 18.42 18.72 -5.02
C VAL A 192 16.95 19.10 -5.25
N ARG A 193 16.67 20.26 -5.87
CA ARG A 193 15.30 20.69 -6.20
C ARG A 193 14.61 19.72 -7.16
N SER A 194 15.35 19.14 -8.11
CA SER A 194 14.83 18.11 -9.03
C SER A 194 14.43 16.83 -8.29
N TYR A 195 15.22 16.40 -7.29
CA TYR A 195 14.91 15.22 -6.47
C TYR A 195 13.75 15.48 -5.52
N GLN A 196 13.68 16.66 -4.89
CA GLN A 196 12.52 17.07 -4.07
C GLN A 196 11.21 17.00 -4.88
N ASN A 197 11.20 17.55 -6.10
CA ASN A 197 10.05 17.48 -7.00
C ASN A 197 9.68 16.04 -7.38
N LYS A 198 10.67 15.18 -7.68
CA LYS A 198 10.45 13.74 -7.96
C LYS A 198 9.84 13.01 -6.76
N ILE A 199 10.37 13.25 -5.55
CA ILE A 199 9.90 12.64 -4.30
C ILE A 199 8.44 13.06 -4.02
N LEU A 200 8.12 14.35 -4.12
CA LEU A 200 6.75 14.86 -3.92
C LEU A 200 5.77 14.26 -4.94
N SER A 201 6.15 14.20 -6.23
CA SER A 201 5.34 13.56 -7.28
C SER A 201 5.11 12.06 -7.01
N HIS A 202 6.14 11.35 -6.55
CA HIS A 202 6.04 9.94 -6.22
C HIS A 202 5.16 9.69 -4.98
N ILE A 203 5.31 10.49 -3.91
CA ILE A 203 4.44 10.46 -2.73
C ILE A 203 2.97 10.72 -3.11
N GLN A 204 2.70 11.74 -3.94
CA GLN A 204 1.34 12.04 -4.39
C GLN A 204 0.75 10.91 -5.25
N THR A 205 1.57 10.28 -6.09
CA THR A 205 1.16 9.15 -6.93
C THR A 205 0.86 7.90 -6.10
N VAL A 206 1.75 7.53 -5.17
CA VAL A 206 1.55 6.41 -4.24
C VAL A 206 0.33 6.64 -3.33
N LYS A 207 0.14 7.87 -2.83
CA LYS A 207 -1.06 8.23 -2.05
C LYS A 207 -2.35 8.08 -2.86
N ARG A 208 -2.32 8.41 -4.15
CA ARG A 208 -3.46 8.23 -5.07
C ARG A 208 -3.74 6.74 -5.30
N THR A 209 -2.74 5.95 -5.72
CA THR A 209 -2.94 4.54 -6.07
C THR A 209 -3.30 3.67 -4.87
N ILE A 210 -2.77 3.97 -3.67
CA ILE A 210 -3.22 3.31 -2.43
C ILE A 210 -4.70 3.63 -2.18
N LYS A 211 -5.10 4.90 -2.26
CA LYS A 211 -6.50 5.30 -2.04
C LYS A 211 -7.45 4.62 -3.05
N GLU A 212 -7.13 4.67 -4.33
CA GLU A 212 -7.92 4.03 -5.40
C GLU A 212 -8.02 2.51 -5.21
N ARG A 213 -6.92 1.85 -4.80
CA ARG A 213 -6.91 0.41 -4.51
C ARG A 213 -7.75 0.06 -3.28
N VAL A 214 -7.70 0.86 -2.21
CA VAL A 214 -8.53 0.66 -1.01
C VAL A 214 -10.00 0.82 -1.36
N GLU A 215 -10.42 1.94 -1.95
CA GLU A 215 -11.82 2.17 -2.30
C GLU A 215 -12.38 1.09 -3.26
N ASN A 216 -11.58 0.61 -4.21
CA ASN A 216 -12.02 -0.46 -5.12
C ASN A 216 -12.06 -1.82 -4.41
N SER A 217 -11.14 -2.09 -3.48
CA SER A 217 -11.18 -3.30 -2.65
C SER A 217 -12.42 -3.32 -1.76
N GLU A 218 -12.76 -2.20 -1.12
CA GLU A 218 -13.94 -2.04 -0.26
C GLU A 218 -15.25 -2.24 -1.05
N LYS A 219 -15.37 -1.62 -2.23
CA LYS A 219 -16.51 -1.80 -3.15
C LYS A 219 -16.68 -3.27 -3.55
N THR A 220 -15.58 -3.95 -3.92
CA THR A 220 -15.60 -5.37 -4.30
C THR A 220 -15.99 -6.25 -3.11
N MET A 221 -15.36 -6.09 -1.94
CA MET A 221 -15.67 -6.85 -0.72
C MET A 221 -17.12 -6.66 -0.28
N TYR A 222 -17.68 -5.45 -0.41
CA TYR A 222 -19.08 -5.18 -0.11
C TYR A 222 -20.03 -5.90 -1.10
N GLY A 223 -19.71 -5.88 -2.39
CA GLY A 223 -20.46 -6.61 -3.42
C GLY A 223 -20.42 -8.13 -3.22
N GLU A 224 -19.24 -8.68 -2.92
CA GLU A 224 -19.07 -10.11 -2.63
C GLU A 224 -19.77 -10.53 -1.34
N SER A 225 -19.68 -9.73 -0.27
CA SER A 225 -20.34 -9.98 1.00
C SER A 225 -21.87 -9.97 0.86
N THR A 226 -22.43 -8.95 0.19
CA THR A 226 -23.88 -8.88 -0.04
C THR A 226 -24.38 -10.00 -0.96
N ALA A 227 -23.65 -10.35 -2.03
CA ALA A 227 -23.98 -11.50 -2.87
C ALA A 227 -23.88 -12.84 -2.12
N SER A 228 -22.91 -12.99 -1.21
CA SER A 228 -22.76 -14.17 -0.35
C SER A 228 -23.92 -14.30 0.64
N LEU A 229 -24.33 -13.21 1.29
CA LEU A 229 -25.48 -13.18 2.19
C LEU A 229 -26.79 -13.56 1.47
N VAL A 230 -27.02 -13.04 0.26
CA VAL A 230 -28.18 -13.41 -0.57
C VAL A 230 -28.12 -14.90 -0.95
N ARG A 231 -26.96 -15.42 -1.36
CA ARG A 231 -26.78 -16.85 -1.64
C ARG A 231 -27.03 -17.72 -0.41
N GLN A 232 -26.58 -17.30 0.77
CA GLN A 232 -26.81 -18.02 2.03
C GLN A 232 -28.29 -18.03 2.44
N ALA A 233 -28.99 -16.90 2.25
CA ALA A 233 -30.43 -16.82 2.49
C ALA A 233 -31.22 -17.74 1.56
N ASN A 234 -30.89 -17.74 0.26
CA ASN A 234 -31.51 -18.63 -0.73
C ASN A 234 -31.26 -20.10 -0.39
N LEU A 235 -30.02 -20.52 -0.16
CA LEU A 235 -29.69 -21.89 0.23
C LEU A 235 -30.37 -22.33 1.54
N SER A 236 -30.57 -21.42 2.50
CA SER A 236 -31.35 -21.70 3.72
C SER A 236 -32.85 -21.89 3.43
N SER A 237 -33.40 -21.14 2.47
CA SER A 237 -34.79 -21.30 1.99
C SER A 237 -34.97 -22.61 1.23
N ASP A 238 -34.05 -22.94 0.33
CA ASP A 238 -34.06 -24.16 -0.47
C ASP A 238 -33.95 -25.40 0.43
N ALA A 239 -33.01 -25.38 1.40
CA ALA A 239 -32.86 -26.47 2.37
C ALA A 239 -34.16 -26.72 3.17
N LYS A 240 -34.80 -25.67 3.68
CA LYS A 240 -36.11 -25.77 4.39
C LYS A 240 -37.21 -26.29 3.47
N THR A 241 -37.20 -25.89 2.19
CA THR A 241 -38.18 -26.34 1.21
C THR A 241 -38.02 -27.84 0.92
N VAL A 242 -36.78 -28.30 0.77
CA VAL A 242 -36.45 -29.72 0.55
C VAL A 242 -36.74 -30.58 1.79
N THR A 243 -36.46 -30.11 3.02
CA THR A 243 -36.82 -30.86 4.23
C THR A 243 -38.35 -31.01 4.35
N ASN A 244 -39.10 -29.94 4.12
CA ASN A 244 -40.56 -29.97 4.20
C ASN A 244 -41.17 -30.89 3.13
N GLN A 245 -40.61 -30.90 1.90
CA GLN A 245 -41.00 -31.83 0.84
C GLN A 245 -40.70 -33.28 1.21
N TYR A 246 -39.51 -33.55 1.75
CA TYR A 246 -39.10 -34.89 2.20
C TYR A 246 -39.99 -35.41 3.33
N GLU A 247 -40.27 -34.60 4.35
CA GLU A 247 -41.16 -34.96 5.46
C GLU A 247 -42.60 -35.25 5.00
N ALA A 248 -43.13 -34.43 4.09
CA ALA A 248 -44.44 -34.65 3.50
C ALA A 248 -44.51 -35.99 2.75
N VAL A 249 -43.54 -36.26 1.87
CA VAL A 249 -43.44 -37.50 1.08
C VAL A 249 -43.24 -38.73 1.99
N LEU A 250 -42.39 -38.62 3.01
CA LEU A 250 -42.18 -39.67 4.02
C LEU A 250 -43.48 -39.98 4.78
N SER A 251 -44.21 -38.95 5.22
CA SER A 251 -45.50 -39.13 5.91
C SER A 251 -46.55 -39.81 5.01
N GLN A 252 -46.56 -39.49 3.72
CA GLN A 252 -47.44 -40.10 2.73
C GLN A 252 -47.09 -41.58 2.52
N HIS A 253 -45.80 -41.92 2.38
CA HIS A 253 -45.36 -43.30 2.24
C HIS A 253 -45.68 -44.14 3.48
N LEU A 254 -45.41 -43.64 4.70
CA LEU A 254 -45.75 -44.34 5.95
C LEU A 254 -47.26 -44.58 6.10
N ASN A 255 -48.10 -43.63 5.66
CA ASN A 255 -49.56 -43.76 5.66
C ASN A 255 -50.04 -44.81 4.64
N VAL A 256 -49.47 -44.81 3.42
CA VAL A 256 -49.72 -45.84 2.40
C VAL A 256 -49.28 -47.22 2.87
N GLU A 257 -48.08 -47.33 3.45
CA GLU A 257 -47.55 -48.59 3.96
C GLU A 257 -48.42 -49.14 5.10
N LYS A 258 -48.82 -48.31 6.07
CA LYS A 258 -49.74 -48.69 7.15
C LYS A 258 -51.07 -49.22 6.62
N LYS A 259 -51.62 -48.58 5.57
CA LYS A 259 -52.84 -49.05 4.87
C LYS A 259 -52.62 -50.37 4.13
N LEU A 260 -51.46 -50.58 3.51
CA LEU A 260 -51.12 -51.83 2.82
C LEU A 260 -50.88 -52.98 3.80
N ARG A 261 -50.15 -52.76 4.91
CA ARG A 261 -49.98 -53.75 5.99
C ARG A 261 -51.33 -54.16 6.58
N ALA A 262 -52.24 -53.21 6.83
CA ALA A 262 -53.59 -53.51 7.33
C ALA A 262 -54.45 -54.28 6.31
N LYS A 263 -54.37 -53.96 5.01
CA LYS A 263 -55.02 -54.76 3.95
C LYS A 263 -54.46 -56.19 3.89
N ARG A 264 -53.14 -56.34 3.95
CA ARG A 264 -52.46 -57.64 3.91
C ARG A 264 -52.90 -58.51 5.09
N LEU A 265 -52.83 -57.99 6.31
CA LEU A 265 -53.29 -58.68 7.52
C LEU A 265 -54.75 -59.12 7.42
N LYS A 266 -55.65 -58.27 6.89
CA LYS A 266 -57.05 -58.65 6.68
C LYS A 266 -57.20 -59.83 5.72
N VAL A 267 -56.46 -59.83 4.61
CA VAL A 267 -56.48 -60.93 3.63
C VAL A 267 -55.85 -62.20 4.20
N GLU A 268 -54.73 -62.09 4.91
CA GLU A 268 -54.06 -63.19 5.64
C GLU A 268 -55.03 -63.84 6.65
N THR A 269 -55.75 -63.04 7.45
CA THR A 269 -56.78 -63.52 8.38
C THR A 269 -57.98 -64.15 7.65
N GLN A 270 -58.43 -63.58 6.53
CA GLN A 270 -59.54 -64.17 5.74
C GLN A 270 -59.14 -65.53 5.14
N LEU A 271 -57.91 -65.66 4.63
CA LEU A 271 -57.37 -66.92 4.11
C LEU A 271 -57.23 -67.98 5.22
N ALA A 272 -56.68 -67.61 6.38
CA ALA A 272 -56.59 -68.52 7.53
C ALA A 272 -57.97 -69.01 8.00
N ASN A 273 -58.98 -68.13 8.02
CA ASN A 273 -60.36 -68.49 8.34
C ASN A 273 -61.03 -69.36 7.26
N TRP A 274 -60.59 -69.31 6.00
CA TRP A 274 -61.06 -70.20 4.95
C TRP A 274 -60.39 -71.57 5.01
N LEU A 275 -59.07 -71.62 5.25
CA LEU A 275 -58.33 -72.86 5.48
C LEU A 275 -58.89 -73.62 6.69
N SER A 276 -59.01 -72.96 7.85
CA SER A 276 -59.58 -73.59 9.06
C SER A 276 -61.01 -74.09 8.88
N LYS A 277 -61.80 -73.52 7.96
CA LYS A 277 -63.13 -74.05 7.60
C LYS A 277 -63.07 -75.23 6.65
N TYR A 278 -62.18 -75.19 5.67
CA TYR A 278 -61.94 -76.29 4.75
C TYR A 278 -61.38 -77.52 5.48
N ASP A 279 -60.41 -77.33 6.37
CA ASP A 279 -59.81 -78.40 7.17
C ASP A 279 -60.86 -79.07 8.09
N ALA A 280 -61.80 -78.29 8.65
CA ALA A 280 -62.93 -78.80 9.42
C ALA A 280 -63.95 -79.56 8.55
N ASP A 281 -64.42 -78.96 7.46
CA ASP A 281 -65.39 -79.54 6.51
C ASP A 281 -64.86 -80.83 5.84
N MET A 282 -63.56 -80.90 5.58
CA MET A 282 -62.89 -82.12 5.11
C MET A 282 -62.70 -83.16 6.21
N GLY A 283 -62.41 -82.74 7.45
CA GLY A 283 -62.34 -83.64 8.61
C GLY A 283 -63.69 -84.28 8.96
N GLU A 284 -64.77 -83.49 8.91
CA GLU A 284 -66.14 -83.96 9.08
C GLU A 284 -66.51 -84.97 7.99
N ARG A 285 -66.29 -84.65 6.69
CA ARG A 285 -66.53 -85.61 5.60
C ARG A 285 -65.67 -86.87 5.67
N GLN A 286 -64.42 -86.78 6.13
CA GLN A 286 -63.56 -87.95 6.30
C GLN A 286 -64.12 -88.89 7.38
N ALA A 287 -64.57 -88.33 8.51
CA ALA A 287 -65.22 -89.11 9.57
C ALA A 287 -66.58 -89.70 9.13
N GLU A 288 -67.38 -88.97 8.34
CA GLU A 288 -68.61 -89.51 7.72
C GLU A 288 -68.29 -90.66 6.76
N PHE A 289 -67.27 -90.51 5.91
CA PHE A 289 -66.86 -91.56 4.97
C PHE A 289 -66.38 -92.82 5.70
N GLU A 290 -65.49 -92.66 6.70
CA GLU A 290 -65.01 -93.76 7.52
C GLU A 290 -66.17 -94.47 8.22
N HIS A 291 -67.12 -93.73 8.80
CA HIS A 291 -68.31 -94.31 9.44
C HIS A 291 -69.20 -95.09 8.45
N LEU A 292 -69.36 -94.60 7.22
CA LEU A 292 -70.15 -95.27 6.19
C LEU A 292 -69.46 -96.53 5.64
N ASP A 293 -68.14 -96.53 5.46
CA ASP A 293 -67.39 -97.72 5.05
C ASP A 293 -67.41 -98.79 6.17
N ASP A 294 -67.28 -98.36 7.42
CA ASP A 294 -67.38 -99.20 8.62
C ASP A 294 -68.78 -99.87 8.74
N ILE A 295 -69.86 -99.18 8.35
CA ILE A 295 -71.21 -99.75 8.22
C ILE A 295 -71.30 -100.70 7.02
N TYR A 296 -70.79 -100.29 5.85
CA TYR A 296 -70.85 -101.08 4.62
C TYR A 296 -70.10 -102.42 4.76
N ASN A 297 -68.92 -102.42 5.37
CA ASN A 297 -68.14 -103.63 5.63
C ASN A 297 -68.89 -104.59 6.56
N ARG A 298 -69.48 -104.11 7.67
CA ARG A 298 -70.33 -104.93 8.56
C ARG A 298 -71.56 -105.50 7.86
N GLN A 299 -72.22 -104.70 7.01
CA GLN A 299 -73.36 -105.17 6.21
C GLN A 299 -72.95 -106.22 5.20
N LYS A 300 -71.79 -106.07 4.56
CA LYS A 300 -71.20 -107.03 3.63
C LYS A 300 -70.85 -108.35 4.33
N GLU A 301 -70.20 -108.30 5.48
CA GLU A 301 -69.93 -109.48 6.33
C GLU A 301 -71.23 -110.22 6.70
N SER A 302 -72.26 -109.48 7.12
CA SER A 302 -73.57 -110.06 7.43
C SER A 302 -74.26 -110.66 6.20
N MET A 303 -74.14 -110.03 5.02
CA MET A 303 -74.67 -110.55 3.76
C MET A 303 -73.95 -111.81 3.29
N ASP A 304 -72.63 -111.89 3.44
CA ASP A 304 -71.85 -113.07 3.08
C ASP A 304 -72.10 -114.23 4.08
N LEU A 305 -72.30 -113.95 5.37
CA LEU A 305 -72.78 -114.95 6.34
C LEU A 305 -74.19 -115.47 5.99
N LEU A 306 -75.14 -114.57 5.66
CA LEU A 306 -76.49 -114.96 5.26
C LEU A 306 -76.49 -115.80 3.96
N ARG A 307 -75.58 -115.53 3.03
CA ARG A 307 -75.39 -116.35 1.82
C ARG A 307 -74.94 -117.77 2.15
N VAL A 308 -74.04 -117.95 3.12
CA VAL A 308 -73.64 -119.28 3.61
C VAL A 308 -74.84 -119.99 4.24
N MET A 309 -75.55 -119.35 5.17
CA MET A 309 -76.72 -119.96 5.84
C MET A 309 -77.84 -120.34 4.86
N VAL A 310 -78.08 -119.53 3.82
CA VAL A 310 -79.05 -119.86 2.76
C VAL A 310 -78.58 -121.04 1.92
N ALA A 311 -77.29 -121.12 1.58
CA ALA A 311 -76.74 -122.26 0.85
C ALA A 311 -76.82 -123.57 1.66
N GLU A 312 -76.57 -123.51 2.97
CA GLU A 312 -76.74 -124.63 3.91
C GLU A 312 -78.21 -125.07 3.98
N GLN A 313 -79.14 -124.16 4.27
CA GLN A 313 -80.58 -124.46 4.30
C GLN A 313 -81.12 -124.99 2.97
N GLN A 314 -80.57 -124.52 1.85
CA GLN A 314 -81.00 -124.97 0.52
C GLN A 314 -80.47 -126.37 0.21
N ALA A 315 -79.26 -126.72 0.68
CA ALA A 315 -78.77 -128.10 0.64
C ALA A 315 -79.56 -129.04 1.58
N GLU A 316 -79.94 -128.60 2.78
CA GLU A 316 -80.84 -129.34 3.67
C GLU A 316 -82.22 -129.57 3.06
N TYR A 317 -82.80 -128.53 2.42
CA TYR A 317 -84.07 -128.62 1.72
C TYR A 317 -84.00 -129.59 0.53
N GLU A 318 -82.93 -129.55 -0.27
CA GLU A 318 -82.72 -130.50 -1.37
C GLU A 318 -82.55 -131.94 -0.86
N ALA A 319 -81.83 -132.14 0.26
CA ALA A 319 -81.72 -133.44 0.92
C ALA A 319 -83.09 -133.97 1.39
N LEU A 320 -83.86 -133.18 2.15
CA LEU A 320 -85.20 -133.56 2.61
C LEU A 320 -86.20 -133.76 1.45
N TRP A 321 -86.06 -132.99 0.37
CA TRP A 321 -86.88 -133.15 -0.84
C TRP A 321 -86.55 -134.45 -1.58
N THR A 322 -85.27 -134.80 -1.71
CA THR A 322 -84.85 -136.09 -2.28
C THR A 322 -85.26 -137.27 -1.42
N GLU A 323 -85.10 -137.21 -0.09
CA GLU A 323 -85.59 -138.23 0.84
C GLU A 323 -87.11 -138.43 0.70
N ARG A 324 -87.89 -137.35 0.73
CA ARG A 324 -89.35 -137.39 0.54
C ARG A 324 -89.77 -137.95 -0.84
N LEU A 325 -88.96 -137.69 -1.89
CA LEU A 325 -89.16 -138.27 -3.21
C LEU A 325 -88.85 -139.78 -3.21
N GLU A 326 -87.79 -140.21 -2.52
CA GLU A 326 -87.45 -141.62 -2.33
C GLU A 326 -88.49 -142.36 -1.48
N GLU A 327 -89.02 -141.76 -0.40
CA GLU A 327 -90.16 -142.28 0.35
C GLU A 327 -91.40 -142.43 -0.56
N GLY A 328 -91.68 -141.43 -1.40
CA GLY A 328 -92.76 -141.51 -2.38
C GLY A 328 -92.58 -142.68 -3.36
N LEU A 329 -91.36 -142.87 -3.86
CA LEU A 329 -90.99 -143.98 -4.73
C LEU A 329 -91.02 -145.33 -3.99
N ALA A 330 -90.61 -145.40 -2.72
CA ALA A 330 -90.69 -146.58 -1.88
C ALA A 330 -92.15 -146.97 -1.60
N ASN A 331 -93.00 -146.02 -1.24
CA ASN A 331 -94.43 -146.20 -1.10
C ASN A 331 -95.09 -146.65 -2.42
N LEU A 332 -94.64 -146.14 -3.57
CA LEU A 332 -95.07 -146.65 -4.88
C LEU A 332 -94.59 -148.07 -5.17
N ARG A 333 -93.36 -148.44 -4.78
CA ARG A 333 -92.82 -149.82 -4.86
C ARG A 333 -93.64 -150.78 -3.99
N VAL A 334 -93.93 -150.42 -2.73
CA VAL A 334 -94.78 -151.20 -1.80
C VAL A 334 -96.20 -151.34 -2.35
N ASN A 335 -96.84 -150.24 -2.78
CA ASN A 335 -98.17 -150.29 -3.38
C ASN A 335 -98.22 -151.06 -4.71
N ARG A 336 -97.11 -151.13 -5.47
CA ARG A 336 -96.97 -151.99 -6.65
C ARG A 336 -96.84 -153.46 -6.26
N ALA A 337 -96.02 -153.79 -5.26
CA ALA A 337 -95.89 -155.14 -4.72
C ALA A 337 -97.23 -155.66 -4.16
N ALA A 338 -97.93 -154.87 -3.34
CA ALA A 338 -99.26 -155.18 -2.84
C ALA A 338 -100.27 -155.44 -3.98
N ARG A 339 -100.30 -154.61 -5.02
CA ARG A 339 -101.14 -154.84 -6.22
C ARG A 339 -100.76 -156.11 -6.98
N ILE A 340 -99.47 -156.48 -7.04
CA ILE A 340 -99.02 -157.74 -7.65
C ILE A 340 -99.48 -158.94 -6.82
N ILE A 341 -99.28 -158.93 -5.50
CA ILE A 341 -99.73 -159.98 -4.58
C ILE A 341 -101.25 -160.16 -4.67
N GLN A 342 -102.02 -159.07 -4.61
CA GLN A 342 -103.48 -159.09 -4.79
C GLN A 342 -103.89 -159.64 -6.17
N ARG A 343 -103.18 -159.29 -7.25
CA ARG A 343 -103.45 -159.79 -8.61
C ARG A 343 -103.15 -161.28 -8.73
N CYS A 344 -102.06 -161.76 -8.13
CA CYS A 344 -101.69 -163.18 -8.09
C CYS A 344 -102.69 -163.99 -7.25
N TRP A 345 -103.11 -163.47 -6.09
CA TRP A 345 -104.16 -164.07 -5.25
C TRP A 345 -105.51 -164.17 -6.00
N ARG A 346 -105.94 -163.10 -6.68
CA ARG A 346 -107.14 -163.12 -7.54
C ARG A 346 -107.02 -164.18 -8.67
N LYS A 347 -105.87 -164.29 -9.34
CA LYS A 347 -105.61 -165.33 -10.36
C LYS A 347 -105.62 -166.75 -9.77
N TYR A 348 -105.03 -166.97 -8.59
CA TYR A 348 -105.06 -168.26 -7.89
C TYR A 348 -106.49 -168.66 -7.52
N ARG A 349 -107.26 -167.73 -6.93
CA ARG A 349 -108.69 -167.93 -6.58
C ARG A 349 -109.53 -168.30 -7.81
N ALA A 350 -109.29 -167.64 -8.95
CA ALA A 350 -109.94 -167.96 -10.22
C ALA A 350 -109.59 -169.37 -10.74
N LYS A 351 -108.30 -169.74 -10.77
CA LYS A 351 -107.88 -171.11 -11.16
C LYS A 351 -108.49 -172.19 -10.26
N LYS A 352 -108.55 -171.94 -8.94
CA LYS A 352 -109.13 -172.89 -7.95
C LYS A 352 -110.65 -173.07 -8.10
N LEU A 353 -111.36 -172.08 -8.63
CA LEU A 353 -112.80 -172.17 -8.97
C LEU A 353 -113.04 -172.88 -10.31
N ALA A 354 -112.22 -172.60 -11.33
CA ALA A 354 -112.36 -173.21 -12.66
C ALA A 354 -112.25 -174.75 -12.65
N ALA A 355 -111.39 -175.31 -11.79
CA ALA A 355 -111.15 -176.74 -11.69
C ALA A 355 -112.34 -177.60 -11.19
N LYS A 356 -113.47 -176.99 -10.77
CA LYS A 356 -114.62 -177.71 -10.18
C LYS A 356 -115.86 -177.85 -11.08
N ARG A 357 -115.84 -177.41 -12.36
CA ARG A 357 -117.06 -177.32 -13.20
C ARG A 357 -116.86 -177.79 -14.66
N GLY A 358 -116.68 -179.10 -14.89
CA GLY A 358 -116.55 -179.64 -16.26
C GLY A 358 -116.67 -181.16 -16.43
N LYS A 359 -117.91 -181.68 -16.45
CA LYS A 359 -118.29 -182.99 -17.01
C LYS A 359 -119.63 -182.82 -17.76
N SER A 360 -119.80 -183.48 -18.93
CA SER A 360 -120.99 -183.43 -19.84
C SER A 360 -121.25 -182.10 -20.59
N ASP A 361 -121.98 -182.00 -21.72
CA ASP A 361 -122.21 -182.85 -22.94
C ASP A 361 -123.12 -182.06 -23.95
N LYS A 362 -123.32 -182.36 -25.24
CA LYS A 362 -122.56 -183.01 -26.35
C LYS A 362 -123.30 -182.74 -27.70
N LYS A 363 -122.59 -182.58 -28.84
CA LYS A 363 -123.11 -182.49 -30.24
C LYS A 363 -123.92 -181.20 -30.55
N LYS A 364 -124.13 -180.72 -31.79
CA LYS A 364 -123.82 -181.17 -33.17
C LYS A 364 -122.56 -180.41 -33.69
N LYS A 365 -122.27 -179.91 -34.91
CA LYS A 365 -122.74 -179.95 -36.34
C LYS A 365 -121.48 -179.68 -37.23
N LYS A 366 -121.47 -179.86 -38.56
CA LYS A 366 -120.76 -181.02 -39.17
C LYS A 366 -120.00 -180.67 -40.49
N LYS A 367 -118.86 -181.36 -40.74
CA LYS A 367 -117.96 -181.37 -41.93
C LYS A 367 -117.17 -180.08 -42.26
N LYS A 368 -116.00 -180.12 -42.94
CA LYS A 368 -114.84 -181.08 -42.92
C LYS A 368 -113.68 -180.51 -43.79
N GLY A 369 -112.43 -180.63 -43.34
CA GLY A 369 -111.26 -180.83 -44.21
C GLY A 369 -110.45 -179.61 -44.66
N LYS A 370 -109.30 -179.39 -44.01
CA LYS A 370 -108.08 -180.03 -44.50
C LYS A 370 -107.36 -180.71 -43.32
#